data_AF-A0AAD6L2D6-F1
#
_entry.id   AF-A0AAD6L2D6-F1
#
_cell.length_a   1.000
_cell.length_b   1.000
_cell.length_c   1.000
_cell.angle_alpha   90.00
_cell.angle_beta   90.00
_cell.angle_gamma   90.00
#
_symmetry.space_group_name_H-M   'P 1'
#
loop_
_entity.id
_entity.type
_entity.pdbx_description
1 polymer ?
#
loop_
_entity_poly.entity_id
_entity_poly.type
_entity_poly.pdbx_seq_one_letter_code
_entity_poly.pdbx_strand_id
1 'polypeptide(L)'
;MILSSRPFARKFKKNDAVLDKIDRELLRRYKGQFAYGGWCAKSGKRHGTCSGLRNENYGVLRPGPGSRRLQNLLTKLLSEKNFKRQCR
;
A
#
# COMPACT_ATOMS: atom_id res chain seq x y z
N MET A 1 -3.84 8.31 7.62
CA MET A 1 -3.18 7.37 6.68
C MET A 1 -2.29 8.11 5.69
N ILE A 2 -2.86 8.89 4.77
CA ILE A 2 -2.10 9.56 3.69
C ILE A 2 -1.26 10.72 4.22
N LEU A 3 -1.90 11.71 4.85
CA LEU A 3 -1.19 12.89 5.40
C LEU A 3 -0.31 12.53 6.61
N SER A 4 -0.70 11.51 7.37
CA SER A 4 0.04 11.06 8.55
C SER A 4 1.15 10.05 8.23
N SER A 5 1.31 9.67 6.95
CA SER A 5 2.22 8.60 6.51
C SER A 5 2.03 7.24 7.21
N ARG A 6 0.87 7.01 7.85
CA ARG A 6 0.59 5.76 8.57
C ARG A 6 0.22 4.66 7.58
N PRO A 7 0.77 3.44 7.72
CA PRO A 7 0.52 2.34 6.78
C PRO A 7 -0.92 1.83 6.85
N PHE A 8 -1.54 1.89 8.03
CA PHE A 8 -2.89 1.41 8.27
C PHE A 8 -3.82 2.52 8.76
N ALA A 9 -5.12 2.34 8.52
CA ALA A 9 -6.18 3.17 9.07
C ALA A 9 -7.31 2.30 9.62
N ARG A 10 -7.94 2.81 10.68
CA ARG A 10 -9.11 2.22 11.33
C ARG A 10 -9.89 3.32 12.06
N LYS A 11 -11.18 3.12 12.35
CA LYS A 11 -12.03 1.99 11.95
C LYS A 11 -12.85 2.36 10.70
N PHE A 12 -13.13 1.39 9.85
CA PHE A 12 -14.08 1.54 8.74
C PHE A 12 -15.28 0.64 9.00
N LYS A 13 -16.50 1.14 8.75
CA LYS A 13 -17.69 0.30 8.83
C LYS A 13 -17.71 -0.67 7.64
N LYS A 14 -18.41 -1.81 7.80
CA LYS A 14 -18.67 -2.72 6.70
C LYS A 14 -19.45 -1.96 5.62
N ASN A 15 -19.03 -2.10 4.35
CA ASN A 15 -19.64 -1.45 3.18
C ASN A 15 -19.63 0.10 3.23
N ASP A 16 -18.71 0.70 3.98
CA ASP A 16 -18.55 2.15 3.97
C ASP A 16 -18.03 2.62 2.60
N ALA A 17 -18.67 3.63 2.01
CA ALA A 17 -18.32 4.18 0.69
C ALA A 17 -16.86 4.68 0.61
N VAL A 18 -16.25 5.01 1.75
CA VAL A 18 -14.82 5.36 1.79
C VAL A 18 -13.92 4.19 1.37
N LEU A 19 -14.36 2.94 1.57
CA LEU A 19 -13.61 1.75 1.15
C LEU A 19 -13.51 1.68 -0.38
N ASP A 20 -14.58 2.01 -1.10
CA ASP A 20 -14.57 2.09 -2.56
C ASP A 20 -13.66 3.21 -3.08
N LYS A 21 -13.53 4.30 -2.32
CA LYS A 21 -12.60 5.39 -2.63
C LYS A 21 -11.16 4.94 -2.42
N ILE A 22 -10.86 4.25 -1.31
CA ILE A 22 -9.53 3.67 -1.02
C ILE A 22 -9.14 2.66 -2.10
N ASP A 23 -10.04 1.79 -2.49
CA ASP A 23 -9.81 0.77 -3.52
C ASP A 23 -9.44 1.40 -4.87
N ARG A 24 -10.20 2.40 -5.31
CA ARG A 24 -9.98 3.08 -6.59
C ARG A 24 -8.73 3.97 -6.58
N GLU A 25 -8.60 4.84 -5.59
CA GLU A 25 -7.58 5.90 -5.60
C GLU A 25 -6.22 5.42 -5.08
N LEU A 26 -6.20 4.53 -4.09
CA LEU A 26 -4.97 4.13 -3.41
C LEU A 26 -4.49 2.75 -3.83
N LEU A 27 -5.39 1.77 -3.87
CA LEU A 27 -5.05 0.39 -4.21
C LEU A 27 -5.16 0.11 -5.71
N ARG A 28 -5.75 1.04 -6.47
CA ARG A 28 -5.95 0.96 -7.93
C ARG A 28 -6.59 -0.35 -8.35
N ARG A 29 -7.58 -0.80 -7.57
CA ARG A 29 -8.31 -2.05 -7.79
C ARG A 29 -9.81 -1.79 -7.91
N TYR A 30 -10.51 -2.68 -8.58
CA TYR A 30 -11.97 -2.69 -8.68
C TYR A 30 -12.58 -3.84 -7.87
N LYS A 31 -13.91 -3.83 -7.72
CA LYS A 31 -14.65 -4.89 -7.04
C LYS A 31 -14.31 -6.25 -7.65
N GLY A 32 -13.97 -7.22 -6.81
CA GLY A 32 -13.55 -8.56 -7.24
C GLY A 32 -12.09 -8.66 -7.73
N GLN A 33 -11.33 -7.56 -7.72
CA GLN A 33 -9.90 -7.57 -8.04
C GLN A 33 -9.03 -7.46 -6.79
N PHE A 34 -7.88 -8.12 -6.85
CA PHE A 34 -6.80 -7.94 -5.89
C PHE A 34 -6.12 -6.58 -6.07
N ALA A 35 -5.57 -6.04 -4.98
CA ALA A 35 -4.70 -4.88 -5.08
C ALA A 35 -3.43 -5.28 -5.87
N TYR A 36 -3.09 -4.51 -6.90
CA TYR A 36 -1.86 -4.71 -7.65
C TYR A 36 -0.67 -4.27 -6.78
N GLY A 37 -0.12 -5.20 -5.99
CA GLY A 37 1.15 -5.01 -5.30
C GLY A 37 2.34 -5.14 -6.27
N GLY A 38 3.56 -4.87 -5.79
CA GLY A 38 4.79 -5.11 -6.56
C GLY A 38 4.96 -6.56 -7.06
N TRP A 39 4.18 -7.48 -6.51
CA TRP A 39 4.08 -8.90 -6.88
C TRP A 39 3.23 -9.17 -8.13
N CYS A 40 2.35 -8.25 -8.52
CA CYS A 40 1.48 -8.42 -9.68
C CYS A 40 1.65 -7.24 -10.63
N ALA A 41 2.69 -7.33 -11.47
CA ALA A 41 2.83 -6.42 -12.61
C ALA A 41 1.71 -6.71 -13.63
N LYS A 42 1.14 -5.65 -14.23
CA LYS A 42 0.19 -5.77 -15.33
C LYS A 42 0.87 -6.45 -16.53
N SER A 43 0.81 -7.78 -16.60
CA SER A 43 1.16 -8.53 -17.80
C SER A 43 -0.10 -8.65 -18.67
N GLY A 44 -0.19 -7.82 -19.70
CA GLY A 44 -1.12 -8.01 -20.81
C GLY A 44 -2.50 -7.34 -20.71
N LYS A 45 -3.22 -7.44 -21.83
CA LYS A 45 -4.48 -6.75 -22.19
C LYS A 45 -5.72 -7.19 -21.39
N ARG A 46 -5.59 -8.09 -20.41
CA ARG A 46 -6.72 -8.57 -19.60
C ARG A 46 -6.65 -8.01 -18.18
N HIS A 47 -7.63 -7.17 -17.86
CA HIS A 47 -7.86 -6.68 -16.51
C HIS A 47 -8.10 -7.87 -15.57
N GLY A 48 -7.17 -8.13 -14.66
CA GLY A 48 -7.40 -9.03 -13.52
C GLY A 48 -6.57 -10.31 -13.49
N THR A 49 -5.79 -10.62 -14.51
CA THR A 49 -4.95 -11.81 -14.47
C THR A 49 -3.53 -11.45 -14.04
N CYS A 50 -3.15 -11.79 -12.82
CA CYS A 50 -1.74 -11.87 -12.42
C CYS A 50 -1.04 -13.06 -13.11
N SER A 51 -1.42 -13.42 -14.34
CA SER A 51 -0.87 -14.56 -15.10
C SER A 51 0.61 -14.39 -15.44
N GLY A 52 1.14 -13.18 -15.37
CA GLY A 52 2.58 -12.90 -15.44
C GLY A 52 3.38 -13.30 -14.19
N LEU A 53 2.72 -13.76 -13.11
CA LEU A 53 3.35 -14.25 -11.88
C LEU A 53 4.30 -15.44 -12.09
N ARG A 54 4.26 -16.12 -13.24
CA ARG A 54 5.03 -17.35 -13.47
C ARG A 54 6.50 -17.12 -13.82
N ASN A 55 6.91 -15.92 -14.25
CA ASN A 55 8.20 -15.76 -14.95
C ASN A 55 9.19 -14.72 -14.39
N GLU A 56 8.93 -14.03 -13.28
CA GLU A 56 9.84 -12.98 -12.80
C GLU A 56 10.10 -13.00 -11.29
N ASN A 57 11.33 -12.61 -10.94
CA ASN A 57 11.95 -12.57 -9.62
C ASN A 57 10.97 -12.20 -8.49
N TYR A 58 10.42 -13.24 -7.85
CA TYR A 58 9.42 -13.15 -6.78
C TYR A 58 9.86 -12.19 -5.65
N GLY A 59 11.15 -12.06 -5.35
CA GLY A 59 11.64 -11.19 -4.28
C GLY A 59 11.72 -9.70 -4.59
N VAL A 60 11.48 -9.25 -5.83
CA VAL A 60 11.73 -7.85 -6.22
C VAL A 60 10.53 -6.98 -5.90
N LEU A 61 10.57 -6.33 -4.73
CA LEU A 61 9.63 -5.30 -4.35
C LEU A 61 9.99 -3.96 -5.02
N ARG A 62 9.11 -3.46 -5.89
CA ARG A 62 9.25 -2.10 -6.44
C ARG A 62 8.64 -1.06 -5.49
N PRO A 63 9.41 -0.07 -4.98
CA PRO A 63 8.89 0.98 -4.12
C PRO A 63 7.79 1.81 -4.80
N GLY A 64 6.65 1.95 -4.13
CA GLY A 64 5.52 2.76 -4.58
C GLY A 64 5.31 4.02 -3.72
N PRO A 65 4.26 4.82 -3.98
CA PRO A 65 3.91 5.97 -3.14
C PRO A 65 3.71 5.59 -1.66
N GLY A 66 3.17 4.38 -1.41
CA GLY A 66 3.00 3.84 -0.05
C GLY A 66 4.32 3.61 0.68
N SER A 67 5.34 3.07 0.00
CA SER A 67 6.65 2.83 0.63
C SER A 67 7.38 4.14 0.94
N ARG A 68 7.25 5.17 0.10
CA ARG A 68 7.79 6.51 0.39
C ARG A 68 7.16 7.13 1.64
N ARG A 69 5.84 7.01 1.78
CA ARG A 69 5.15 7.46 3.00
C ARG A 69 5.67 6.70 4.22
N LEU A 70 5.76 5.38 4.14
CA LEU A 70 6.28 4.56 5.24
C LEU A 70 7.71 4.96 5.62
N GLN A 71 8.59 5.17 4.62
CA GLN A 71 9.95 5.65 4.84
C GLN A 71 9.94 6.98 5.60
N ASN A 72 9.16 7.96 5.15
CA ASN A 72 9.05 9.26 5.84
C ASN A 72 8.59 9.13 7.29
N LEU A 73 7.64 8.22 7.56
CA LEU A 73 7.20 7.93 8.92
C LEU A 73 8.34 7.34 9.75
N LEU A 74 9.04 6.32 9.24
CA LEU A 74 10.14 5.66 9.94
C LEU A 74 11.28 6.64 10.22
N THR A 75 11.70 7.44 9.25
CA THR A 75 12.72 8.48 9.43
C THR A 75 12.33 9.46 10.55
N LYS A 76 11.06 9.89 10.59
CA LYS A 76 10.56 10.77 11.65
C LYS A 76 10.58 10.09 13.02
N LEU A 77 10.10 8.86 13.11
CA LEU A 77 10.01 8.11 14.38
C LEU A 77 11.38 7.74 14.95
N LEU A 78 12.34 7.44 14.07
CA LEU A 78 13.70 7.03 14.43
C LEU A 78 14.67 8.21 14.59
N SER A 79 14.25 9.45 14.28
CA SER A 79 15.06 10.63 14.60
C SER A 79 15.34 10.71 16.10
N GLU A 80 16.55 11.12 16.48
CA GLU A 80 17.01 11.14 17.87
C GLU A 80 16.03 11.84 18.83
N LYS A 81 15.46 12.96 18.38
CA LYS A 81 14.47 13.75 19.12
C LYS A 81 13.20 12.98 19.45
N ASN A 82 12.74 12.13 18.54
CA ASN A 82 11.51 11.35 18.70
C ASN A 82 11.77 9.96 19.29
N PHE A 83 12.94 9.37 19.02
CA PHE A 83 13.33 8.05 19.52
C PHE A 83 13.33 7.99 21.05
N LYS A 84 13.82 9.05 21.71
CA LYS A 84 13.80 9.19 23.17
C LYS A 84 12.40 9.35 23.78
N ARG A 85 11.36 9.53 22.96
CA ARG A 85 9.97 9.78 23.39
C ARG A 85 9.02 8.64 22.99
N GLN A 86 9.55 7.47 22.61
CA GLN A 86 8.77 6.36 22.08
C GLN A 86 7.92 5.64 23.14
N CYS A 87 8.41 5.59 24.39
CA CYS A 87 7.70 4.99 25.51
C CYS A 87 7.19 6.11 26.41
N ARG A 88 5.88 6.32 26.38
CA ARG A 88 5.16 7.24 27.26
C ARG A 88 3.99 6.51 27.88
#